data_AF-A0AAE5CQ55-F1
#
_entry.id   AF-A0AAE5CQ55-F1
#
_cell.length_a   1.000
_cell.length_b   1.000
_cell.length_c   1.000
_cell.angle_alpha   90.00
_cell.angle_beta   90.00
_cell.angle_gamma   90.00
#
_symmetry.space_group_name_H-M   'P 1'
#
loop_
_entity.id
_entity.type
_entity.pdbx_description
1 polymer ?
#
loop_
_entity_poly.entity_id
_entity_poly.type
_entity_poly.pdbx_seq_one_letter_code
_entity_poly.pdbx_strand_id
1 'polypeptide(L)'
;GVYREFHRDIAYELPLEYLGKAVPGGIRTPTGIKYYRVTDRRSEHKELYDPDIASQRAKTHAENFVFWRKKEAEYWGSVLGKPPLMTAPYDAELFGHWWYEGPEWIEEVLRLTAGPCGTVRSVTPGTYLEEHPPGDIVKPAASSWGYKGYSEVWLGPENGWIYRHLHACQEAMAEASRAYAGAGGTVRRALNQAFRELLLAQASDWPFILTSGTVPDYARKRLLNHIGRFRTLISQVNSGEIDETYLREVEERDNIFAFLDFESFSKKGESLSAVPSLP
;
A
#
# COMPACT_ATOMS: atom_id res chain seq x y z
N GLY A 1 10.72 -5.17 26.12
CA GLY A 1 9.57 -5.98 25.70
C GLY A 1 10.01 -7.39 25.35
N VAL A 2 9.06 -8.31 25.17
CA VAL A 2 9.35 -9.72 24.84
C VAL A 2 9.30 -10.02 23.33
N TYR A 3 8.69 -9.13 22.55
CA TYR A 3 8.62 -9.25 21.10
C TYR A 3 9.98 -9.11 20.41
N ARG A 4 10.11 -9.72 19.24
CA ARG A 4 11.32 -9.70 18.40
C ARG A 4 11.74 -8.28 18.07
N GLU A 5 13.02 -7.99 18.23
CA GLU A 5 13.63 -6.71 17.90
C GLU A 5 13.78 -6.59 16.37
N PHE A 6 13.16 -5.56 15.78
CA PHE A 6 13.15 -5.37 14.34
C PHE A 6 14.52 -4.92 13.81
N HIS A 7 15.29 -4.16 14.57
CA HIS A 7 16.53 -3.55 14.07
C HIS A 7 17.79 -4.39 14.27
N ARG A 8 17.70 -5.56 14.91
CA ARG A 8 18.83 -6.46 15.18
C ARG A 8 18.79 -7.67 14.25
N ASP A 9 19.53 -7.59 13.15
CA ASP A 9 19.63 -8.63 12.13
C ASP A 9 21.07 -9.16 12.05
N ILE A 10 21.24 -10.47 11.84
CA ILE A 10 22.57 -11.08 11.74
C ILE A 10 23.43 -10.47 10.63
N ALA A 11 22.79 -9.87 9.61
CA ALA A 11 23.45 -9.15 8.54
C ALA A 11 24.36 -8.01 9.02
N TYR A 12 24.14 -7.49 10.22
CA TYR A 12 24.91 -6.38 10.79
C TYR A 12 25.78 -6.80 11.97
N GLU A 13 25.64 -8.03 12.45
CA GLU A 13 26.33 -8.52 13.64
C GLU A 13 27.42 -9.54 13.30
N LEU A 14 27.20 -10.37 12.27
CA LEU A 14 28.13 -11.45 11.92
C LEU A 14 29.20 -10.99 10.90
N PRO A 15 30.38 -11.63 10.89
CA PRO A 15 31.40 -11.39 9.88
C PRO A 15 30.90 -11.67 8.46
N LEU A 16 31.35 -10.87 7.48
CA LEU A 16 30.95 -11.03 6.08
C LEU A 16 31.33 -12.41 5.50
N GLU A 17 32.48 -12.96 5.91
CA GLU A 17 32.93 -14.29 5.50
C GLU A 17 31.93 -15.38 5.91
N TYR A 18 31.38 -15.28 7.13
CA TYR A 18 30.36 -16.21 7.61
C TYR A 18 29.04 -16.05 6.85
N LEU A 19 28.64 -14.81 6.59
CA LEU A 19 27.38 -14.51 5.89
C LEU A 19 27.42 -15.00 4.42
N GLY A 20 28.58 -14.95 3.77
CA GLY A 20 28.80 -15.51 2.44
C GLY A 20 27.72 -15.09 1.44
N LYS A 21 26.97 -16.07 0.90
CA LYS A 21 25.92 -15.83 -0.11
C LYS A 21 24.64 -15.19 0.46
N ALA A 22 24.47 -15.13 1.78
CA ALA A 22 23.32 -14.48 2.40
C ALA A 22 23.33 -12.95 2.24
N VAL A 23 24.47 -12.38 1.86
CA VAL A 23 24.63 -10.94 1.62
C VAL A 23 25.22 -10.73 0.21
N PRO A 24 24.36 -10.65 -0.82
CA PRO A 24 24.80 -10.55 -2.22
C PRO A 24 25.71 -9.34 -2.46
N GLY A 25 26.82 -9.57 -3.15
CA GLY A 25 27.79 -8.51 -3.49
C GLY A 25 28.57 -7.94 -2.29
N GLY A 26 28.49 -8.57 -1.11
CA GLY A 26 29.18 -8.09 0.09
C GLY A 26 28.58 -6.83 0.73
N ILE A 27 27.43 -6.36 0.24
CA ILE A 27 26.74 -5.18 0.74
C ILE A 27 25.74 -5.61 1.82
N ARG A 28 26.01 -5.27 3.09
CA ARG A 28 25.16 -5.63 4.23
C ARG A 28 23.71 -5.20 4.01
N THR A 29 22.84 -6.19 3.88
CA THR A 29 21.40 -6.07 3.68
C THR A 29 20.70 -7.00 4.66
N PRO A 30 19.53 -6.64 5.23
CA PRO A 30 18.88 -7.46 6.24
C PRO A 30 18.62 -8.87 5.70
N THR A 31 19.03 -9.90 6.46
CA THR A 31 18.78 -11.31 6.09
C THR A 31 17.37 -11.76 6.46
N GLY A 32 16.71 -11.05 7.38
CA GLY A 32 15.45 -11.44 7.99
C GLY A 32 15.60 -12.31 9.23
N ILE A 33 16.82 -12.77 9.55
CA ILE A 33 17.10 -13.60 10.73
C ILE A 33 17.52 -12.70 11.90
N LYS A 34 16.68 -12.69 12.95
CA LYS A 34 16.78 -11.76 14.10
C LYS A 34 16.59 -12.54 15.39
N TYR A 35 17.61 -12.55 16.26
CA TYR A 35 17.65 -13.40 17.47
C TYR A 35 17.35 -12.68 18.78
N TYR A 36 17.08 -11.37 18.74
CA TYR A 36 16.93 -10.56 19.95
C TYR A 36 15.50 -10.11 20.15
N ARG A 37 15.13 -9.86 21.41
CA ARG A 37 13.87 -9.19 21.78
C ARG A 37 14.12 -7.72 22.09
N VAL A 38 13.07 -6.91 22.03
CA VAL A 38 13.13 -5.45 22.29
C VAL A 38 13.77 -5.13 23.65
N THR A 39 13.63 -6.00 24.66
CA THR A 39 14.28 -5.92 25.98
C THR A 39 13.95 -4.66 26.76
N ASP A 40 14.63 -3.56 26.51
CA ASP A 40 14.36 -2.22 27.01
C ASP A 40 14.37 -1.22 25.84
N ARG A 41 13.48 -0.23 25.89
CA ARG A 41 13.43 0.85 24.90
C ARG A 41 14.49 1.93 25.14
N ARG A 42 15.07 1.97 26.34
CA ARG A 42 16.04 3.01 26.76
C ARG A 42 17.49 2.53 26.74
N SER A 43 17.73 1.28 26.35
CA SER A 43 19.04 0.67 26.34
C SER A 43 19.32 -0.02 25.02
N GLU A 44 20.58 0.03 24.59
CA GLU A 44 21.11 -0.74 23.47
C GLU A 44 21.29 -2.23 23.81
N HIS A 45 21.22 -2.57 25.10
CA HIS A 45 21.26 -3.95 25.55
C HIS A 45 20.00 -4.69 25.09
N LYS A 46 20.21 -5.82 24.40
CA LYS A 46 19.16 -6.71 23.93
C LYS A 46 19.45 -8.13 24.38
N GLU A 47 18.44 -8.79 24.90
CA GLU A 47 18.45 -10.19 25.29
C GLU A 47 17.90 -11.07 24.16
N LEU A 48 18.17 -12.37 24.25
CA LEU A 48 17.70 -13.35 23.29
C LEU A 48 16.17 -13.40 23.24
N TYR A 49 15.66 -13.56 22.02
CA TYR A 49 14.25 -13.76 21.73
C TYR A 49 13.81 -15.16 22.16
N ASP A 50 12.68 -15.21 22.87
CA ASP A 50 12.02 -16.45 23.27
C ASP A 50 10.63 -16.49 22.59
N PRO A 51 10.41 -17.40 21.63
CA PRO A 51 9.17 -17.44 20.86
C PRO A 51 7.96 -17.80 21.73
N ASP A 52 8.10 -18.64 22.75
CA ASP A 52 6.98 -19.08 23.58
C ASP A 52 6.48 -17.92 24.46
N ILE A 53 7.42 -17.16 25.06
CA ILE A 53 7.09 -15.98 25.87
C ILE A 53 6.44 -14.90 25.00
N ALA A 54 6.95 -14.68 23.79
CA ALA A 54 6.41 -13.69 22.87
C ALA A 54 5.01 -14.07 22.36
N SER A 55 4.79 -15.33 22.00
CA SER A 55 3.49 -15.87 21.61
C SER A 55 2.46 -15.71 22.73
N GLN A 56 2.83 -16.09 23.97
CA GLN A 56 1.93 -15.93 25.12
C GLN A 56 1.59 -14.45 25.36
N ARG A 57 2.55 -13.54 25.17
CA ARG A 57 2.30 -12.10 25.29
C ARG A 57 1.36 -11.59 24.20
N ALA A 58 1.51 -12.07 22.96
CA ALA A 58 0.62 -11.73 21.84
C ALA A 58 -0.82 -12.11 22.18
N LYS A 59 -1.05 -13.33 22.72
CA LYS A 59 -2.37 -13.78 23.16
C LYS A 59 -2.96 -12.89 24.26
N THR A 60 -2.19 -12.57 25.30
CA THR A 60 -2.64 -11.62 26.34
C THR A 60 -2.98 -10.23 25.78
N HIS A 61 -2.24 -9.75 24.78
CA HIS A 61 -2.56 -8.49 24.11
C HIS A 61 -3.83 -8.59 23.24
N ALA A 62 -4.11 -9.75 22.63
CA ALA A 62 -5.35 -10.01 21.91
C ALA A 62 -6.57 -10.02 22.86
N GLU A 63 -6.44 -10.71 24.00
CA GLU A 63 -7.46 -10.70 25.06
C GLU A 63 -7.76 -9.29 25.55
N ASN A 64 -6.73 -8.49 25.84
CA ASN A 64 -6.89 -7.09 26.24
C ASN A 64 -7.55 -6.25 25.14
N PHE A 65 -7.17 -6.43 23.87
CA PHE A 65 -7.80 -5.73 22.77
C PHE A 65 -9.29 -6.05 22.66
N VAL A 66 -9.66 -7.33 22.69
CA VAL A 66 -11.06 -7.78 22.62
C VAL A 66 -11.85 -7.30 23.84
N PHE A 67 -11.24 -7.30 25.04
CA PHE A 67 -11.86 -6.74 26.24
C PHE A 67 -12.27 -5.27 26.04
N TRP A 68 -11.37 -4.43 25.50
CA TRP A 68 -11.68 -3.02 25.24
C TRP A 68 -12.71 -2.84 24.12
N ARG A 69 -12.68 -3.66 23.07
CA ARG A 69 -13.72 -3.65 22.02
C ARG A 69 -15.10 -3.99 22.58
N LYS A 70 -15.19 -4.93 23.52
CA LYS A 70 -16.45 -5.25 24.21
C LYS A 70 -16.96 -4.07 25.03
N LYS A 71 -16.07 -3.40 25.78
CA LYS A 71 -16.44 -2.20 26.56
C LYS A 71 -16.89 -1.04 25.68
N GLU A 72 -16.21 -0.83 24.56
CA GLU A 72 -16.59 0.16 23.56
C GLU A 72 -17.95 -0.16 22.92
N ALA A 73 -18.19 -1.43 22.60
CA ALA A 73 -19.48 -1.89 22.06
C ALA A 73 -20.63 -1.72 23.06
N GLU A 74 -20.42 -2.04 24.33
CA GLU A 74 -21.39 -1.83 25.42
C GLU A 74 -21.76 -0.35 25.56
N TYR A 75 -20.74 0.53 25.60
CA TYR A 75 -20.94 1.97 25.74
C TYR A 75 -21.70 2.55 24.54
N TRP A 76 -21.17 2.39 23.32
CA TRP A 76 -21.77 2.98 22.13
C TRP A 76 -23.09 2.33 21.75
N GLY A 77 -23.27 1.03 22.04
CA GLY A 77 -24.56 0.36 21.89
C GLY A 77 -25.65 1.04 22.73
N SER A 78 -25.33 1.44 23.96
CA SER A 78 -26.26 2.16 24.83
C SER A 78 -26.57 3.58 24.34
N VAL A 79 -25.60 4.27 23.73
CA VAL A 79 -25.75 5.64 23.24
C VAL A 79 -26.49 5.69 21.89
N LEU A 80 -26.17 4.78 20.98
CA LEU A 80 -26.71 4.75 19.62
C LEU A 80 -28.05 4.02 19.52
N GLY A 81 -28.40 3.20 20.51
CA GLY A 81 -29.59 2.33 20.47
C GLY A 81 -29.48 1.19 19.44
N LYS A 82 -28.29 0.97 18.88
CA LYS A 82 -27.97 -0.07 17.90
C LYS A 82 -26.52 -0.53 18.06
N PRO A 83 -26.16 -1.75 17.61
CA PRO A 83 -24.79 -2.22 17.63
C PRO A 83 -23.84 -1.25 16.88
N PRO A 84 -22.74 -0.80 17.50
CA PRO A 84 -21.76 0.05 16.83
C PRO A 84 -20.89 -0.75 15.86
N LEU A 85 -20.52 -0.14 14.73
CA LEU A 85 -19.48 -0.64 13.84
C LEU A 85 -18.15 0.01 14.20
N MET A 86 -17.14 -0.81 14.50
CA MET A 86 -15.78 -0.35 14.76
C MET A 86 -14.87 -0.74 13.59
N THR A 87 -14.15 0.23 13.04
CA THR A 87 -13.16 0.01 11.96
C THR A 87 -11.77 0.35 12.47
N ALA A 88 -10.85 -0.62 12.44
CA ALA A 88 -9.47 -0.48 12.87
C ALA A 88 -8.53 -0.79 11.69
N PRO A 89 -8.25 0.19 10.82
CA PRO A 89 -7.37 0.00 9.67
C PRO A 89 -5.89 0.05 10.09
N TYR A 90 -5.09 -0.84 9.53
CA TYR A 90 -3.65 -0.94 9.76
C TYR A 90 -2.96 -1.33 8.45
N ASP A 91 -1.71 -0.90 8.27
CA ASP A 91 -0.88 -1.40 7.18
C ASP A 91 -0.62 -2.90 7.37
N ALA A 92 -0.77 -3.69 6.31
CA ALA A 92 -0.65 -5.15 6.39
C ALA A 92 0.74 -5.59 6.88
N GLU A 93 1.79 -4.87 6.48
CA GLU A 93 3.17 -5.13 6.90
C GLU A 93 3.41 -4.89 8.40
N LEU A 94 2.50 -4.21 9.10
CA LEU A 94 2.57 -4.15 10.56
C LEU A 94 2.62 -5.56 11.16
N PHE A 95 1.82 -6.48 10.62
CA PHE A 95 1.67 -7.82 11.16
C PHE A 95 2.58 -8.82 10.44
N GLY A 96 3.69 -9.16 11.09
CA GLY A 96 4.66 -10.18 10.67
C GLY A 96 5.98 -9.59 10.18
N HIS A 97 5.95 -8.40 9.58
CA HIS A 97 7.17 -7.69 9.19
C HIS A 97 7.67 -6.78 10.31
N TRP A 98 6.95 -5.69 10.60
CA TRP A 98 7.33 -4.73 11.67
C TRP A 98 7.14 -5.32 13.07
N TRP A 99 5.97 -5.90 13.33
CA TRP A 99 5.67 -6.65 14.54
C TRP A 99 5.54 -8.13 14.22
N TYR A 100 6.59 -8.88 14.57
CA TYR A 100 6.73 -10.27 14.13
C TYR A 100 5.59 -11.19 14.56
N GLU A 101 5.12 -11.02 15.80
CA GLU A 101 4.06 -11.83 16.41
C GLU A 101 2.65 -11.31 16.05
N GLY A 102 2.57 -10.28 15.19
CA GLY A 102 1.31 -9.70 14.75
C GLY A 102 0.31 -10.69 14.13
N PRO A 103 0.72 -11.67 13.30
CA PRO A 103 -0.18 -12.67 12.76
C PRO A 103 -0.80 -13.56 13.84
N GLU A 104 -0.02 -13.97 14.85
CA GLU A 104 -0.54 -14.75 15.99
C GLU A 104 -1.55 -13.94 16.80
N TRP A 105 -1.29 -12.64 16.97
CA TRP A 105 -2.25 -11.74 17.60
C TRP A 105 -3.55 -11.61 16.80
N ILE A 106 -3.48 -11.45 15.46
CA ILE A 106 -4.69 -11.38 14.61
C ILE A 106 -5.49 -12.68 14.74
N GLU A 107 -4.82 -13.83 14.66
CA GLU A 107 -5.46 -15.13 14.80
C GLU A 107 -6.22 -15.22 16.13
N GLU A 108 -5.57 -14.86 17.24
CA GLU A 108 -6.18 -14.93 18.56
C GLU A 108 -7.36 -13.95 18.68
N VAL A 109 -7.25 -12.72 18.16
CA VAL A 109 -8.38 -11.78 18.11
C VAL A 109 -9.57 -12.40 17.37
N LEU A 110 -9.35 -13.00 16.21
CA LEU A 110 -10.42 -13.63 15.42
C LEU A 110 -11.04 -14.84 16.13
N ARG A 111 -10.23 -15.66 16.82
CA ARG A 111 -10.74 -16.78 17.64
C ARG A 111 -11.61 -16.28 18.79
N LEU A 112 -11.16 -15.25 19.49
CA LEU A 112 -11.87 -14.66 20.62
C LEU A 112 -13.18 -13.98 20.21
N THR A 113 -13.27 -13.40 19.01
CA THR A 113 -14.51 -12.79 18.49
C THR A 113 -15.46 -13.77 17.81
N ALA A 114 -14.99 -14.97 17.43
CA ALA A 114 -15.83 -16.02 16.86
C ALA A 114 -16.56 -16.88 17.90
N GLY A 115 -16.18 -16.81 19.18
CA GLY A 115 -16.74 -17.65 20.23
C GLY A 115 -18.24 -17.39 20.52
N PRO A 116 -18.99 -18.41 21.01
CA PRO A 116 -20.45 -18.34 21.23
C PRO A 116 -20.90 -17.30 22.28
N CYS A 117 -19.97 -16.77 23.08
CA CYS A 117 -20.22 -15.76 24.10
C CYS A 117 -19.76 -14.33 23.69
N GLY A 118 -19.52 -14.09 22.40
CA GLY A 118 -18.97 -12.83 21.91
C GLY A 118 -19.99 -11.68 21.87
N THR A 119 -19.83 -10.67 22.74
CA THR A 119 -20.53 -9.37 22.62
C THR A 119 -20.14 -8.60 21.34
N VAL A 120 -19.01 -8.96 20.72
CA VAL A 120 -18.47 -8.37 19.50
C VAL A 120 -18.23 -9.45 18.45
N ARG A 121 -18.55 -9.16 17.19
CA ARG A 121 -18.40 -10.07 16.04
C ARG A 121 -17.56 -9.40 14.96
N SER A 122 -16.59 -10.13 14.40
CA SER A 122 -15.87 -9.70 13.20
C SER A 122 -16.75 -9.88 11.97
N VAL A 123 -16.77 -8.88 11.08
CA VAL A 123 -17.58 -8.89 9.85
C VAL A 123 -16.84 -8.20 8.71
N THR A 124 -17.07 -8.63 7.47
CA THR A 124 -16.56 -7.92 6.30
C THR A 124 -17.45 -6.72 5.97
N PRO A 125 -16.92 -5.65 5.36
CA PRO A 125 -17.75 -4.50 4.95
C PRO A 125 -18.93 -4.89 4.05
N GLY A 126 -18.72 -5.83 3.11
CA GLY A 126 -19.80 -6.33 2.22
C GLY A 126 -20.92 -7.01 2.99
N THR A 127 -20.58 -7.99 3.85
CA THR A 127 -21.57 -8.69 4.68
C THR A 127 -22.32 -7.72 5.60
N TYR A 128 -21.62 -6.75 6.18
CA TYR A 128 -22.26 -5.76 7.04
C TYR A 128 -23.29 -4.92 6.28
N LEU A 129 -22.98 -4.49 5.05
CA LEU A 129 -23.90 -3.72 4.20
C LEU A 129 -25.09 -4.54 3.69
N GLU A 130 -24.94 -5.86 3.55
CA GLU A 130 -26.06 -6.75 3.22
C GLU A 130 -27.01 -6.95 4.42
N GLU A 131 -26.46 -7.05 5.63
CA GLU A 131 -27.22 -7.24 6.87
C GLU A 131 -27.85 -5.95 7.40
N HIS A 132 -27.26 -4.78 7.09
CA HIS A 132 -27.67 -3.49 7.62
C HIS A 132 -27.86 -2.48 6.48
N PRO A 133 -29.05 -1.86 6.34
CA PRO A 133 -29.28 -0.86 5.31
C PRO A 133 -28.31 0.32 5.46
N PRO A 134 -27.88 0.95 4.34
CA PRO A 134 -27.04 2.15 4.37
C PRO A 134 -27.62 3.23 5.31
N GLY A 135 -26.75 3.82 6.13
CA GLY A 135 -27.13 4.87 7.07
C GLY A 135 -27.26 6.24 6.43
N ASP A 136 -27.03 7.28 7.24
CA ASP A 136 -27.13 8.67 6.81
C ASP A 136 -26.16 9.01 5.67
N ILE A 137 -26.65 9.82 4.74
CA ILE A 137 -25.82 10.36 3.66
C ILE A 137 -25.03 11.54 4.23
N VAL A 138 -23.70 11.39 4.23
CA VAL A 138 -22.78 12.44 4.63
C VAL A 138 -21.88 12.85 3.47
N LYS A 139 -21.41 14.10 3.48
CA LYS A 139 -20.38 14.59 2.56
C LYS A 139 -19.05 14.70 3.31
N PRO A 140 -18.09 13.78 3.10
CA PRO A 140 -16.79 13.88 3.73
C PRO A 140 -16.06 15.17 3.32
N ALA A 141 -15.30 15.75 4.25
CA ALA A 141 -14.34 16.79 3.92
C ALA A 141 -13.14 16.18 3.19
N ALA A 142 -12.38 17.03 2.47
CA ALA A 142 -11.11 16.59 1.90
C ALA A 142 -10.13 16.26 3.04
N SER A 143 -9.74 14.98 3.13
CA SER A 143 -8.84 14.48 4.16
C SER A 143 -8.04 13.28 3.66
N SER A 144 -6.99 12.95 4.38
CA SER A 144 -6.27 11.68 4.28
C SER A 144 -6.10 11.08 5.68
N TRP A 145 -5.63 9.84 5.76
CA TRP A 145 -5.14 9.24 7.01
C TRP A 145 -3.63 9.50 7.26
N GLY A 146 -3.00 10.36 6.45
CA GLY A 146 -1.59 10.71 6.56
C GLY A 146 -1.30 11.76 7.64
N TYR A 147 -0.09 12.30 7.61
CA TYR A 147 0.34 13.34 8.54
C TYR A 147 -0.65 14.53 8.56
N LYS A 148 -1.11 14.89 9.77
CA LYS A 148 -2.14 15.92 10.04
C LYS A 148 -3.50 15.73 9.34
N GLY A 149 -3.73 14.60 8.67
CA GLY A 149 -5.02 14.31 8.03
C GLY A 149 -5.28 15.00 6.70
N TYR A 150 -4.25 15.55 6.03
CA TYR A 150 -4.38 16.26 4.75
C TYR A 150 -3.38 15.74 3.70
N SER A 151 -3.17 16.50 2.62
CA SER A 151 -2.33 16.11 1.50
C SER A 151 -0.84 16.47 1.66
N GLU A 152 -0.42 17.05 2.80
CA GLU A 152 0.96 17.58 3.00
C GLU A 152 2.04 16.54 2.69
N VAL A 153 1.77 15.26 2.95
CA VAL A 153 2.72 14.17 2.65
C VAL A 153 2.96 14.01 1.14
N TRP A 154 1.94 14.24 0.32
CA TRP A 154 1.99 14.04 -1.13
C TRP A 154 2.12 15.34 -1.93
N LEU A 155 1.81 16.48 -1.32
CA LEU A 155 1.85 17.80 -1.94
C LEU A 155 2.51 18.79 -0.97
N GLY A 156 3.84 18.85 -1.07
CA GLY A 156 4.70 19.72 -0.27
C GLY A 156 5.90 20.24 -1.07
N PRO A 157 6.77 21.06 -0.46
CA PRO A 157 7.96 21.62 -1.11
C PRO A 157 8.88 20.57 -1.75
N GLU A 158 8.97 19.38 -1.16
CA GLU A 158 9.89 18.30 -1.55
C GLU A 158 9.45 17.57 -2.83
N ASN A 159 8.13 17.55 -3.09
CA ASN A 159 7.52 16.70 -4.11
C ASN A 159 6.52 17.42 -5.03
N GLY A 160 6.17 18.68 -4.75
CA GLY A 160 5.20 19.45 -5.54
C GLY A 160 5.61 19.63 -7.02
N TRP A 161 6.91 19.58 -7.32
CA TRP A 161 7.45 19.65 -8.68
C TRP A 161 6.99 18.49 -9.57
N ILE A 162 6.53 17.37 -9.00
CA ILE A 162 6.12 16.16 -9.73
C ILE A 162 4.86 16.44 -10.56
N TYR A 163 3.89 17.16 -10.00
CA TYR A 163 2.54 17.24 -10.55
C TYR A 163 2.47 17.91 -11.93
N ARG A 164 3.31 18.91 -12.20
CA ARG A 164 3.36 19.52 -13.55
C ARG A 164 3.74 18.49 -14.62
N HIS A 165 4.58 17.51 -14.28
CA HIS A 165 5.00 16.47 -15.20
C HIS A 165 3.92 15.41 -15.36
N LEU A 166 3.27 15.00 -14.26
CA LEU A 166 2.16 14.05 -14.31
C LEU A 166 0.96 14.61 -15.08
N HIS A 167 0.58 15.87 -14.85
CA HIS A 167 -0.50 16.53 -15.57
C HIS A 167 -0.24 16.59 -17.08
N ALA A 168 0.98 16.98 -17.48
CA ALA A 168 1.36 16.98 -18.89
C ALA A 168 1.29 15.57 -19.52
N CYS A 169 1.66 14.53 -18.78
CA CYS A 169 1.55 13.15 -19.26
C CYS A 169 0.08 12.69 -19.33
N GLN A 170 -0.75 13.06 -18.37
CA GLN A 170 -2.20 12.77 -18.39
C GLN A 170 -2.88 13.42 -19.61
N GLU A 171 -2.57 14.68 -19.91
CA GLU A 171 -3.09 15.40 -21.07
C GLU A 171 -2.67 14.70 -22.37
N ALA A 172 -1.38 14.37 -22.52
CA ALA A 172 -0.87 13.65 -23.68
C ALA A 172 -1.49 12.25 -23.83
N MET A 173 -1.71 11.53 -22.73
CA MET A 173 -2.38 10.23 -22.76
C MET A 173 -3.85 10.36 -23.17
N ALA A 174 -4.54 11.40 -22.71
CA ALA A 174 -5.91 11.69 -23.11
C ALA A 174 -6.00 11.99 -24.61
N GLU A 175 -5.07 12.80 -25.13
CA GLU A 175 -4.99 13.11 -26.56
C GLU A 175 -4.71 11.85 -27.38
N ALA A 176 -3.69 11.07 -27.03
CA ALA A 176 -3.34 9.84 -27.73
C ALA A 176 -4.49 8.81 -27.71
N SER A 177 -5.18 8.67 -26.58
CA SER A 177 -6.37 7.82 -26.43
C SER A 177 -7.49 8.15 -27.42
N ARG A 178 -7.68 9.44 -27.74
CA ARG A 178 -8.67 9.88 -28.73
C ARG A 178 -8.14 9.80 -30.16
N ALA A 179 -6.90 10.25 -30.39
CA ALA A 179 -6.31 10.37 -31.72
C ALA A 179 -6.07 9.01 -32.39
N TYR A 180 -5.73 7.98 -31.59
CA TYR A 180 -5.41 6.64 -32.06
C TYR A 180 -6.51 5.62 -31.73
N ALA A 181 -7.75 6.05 -31.48
CA ALA A 181 -8.85 5.13 -31.22
C ALA A 181 -9.01 4.10 -32.36
N GLY A 182 -9.11 2.81 -32.01
CA GLY A 182 -9.15 1.71 -32.97
C GLY A 182 -7.80 1.31 -33.55
N ALA A 183 -6.69 1.95 -33.14
CA ALA A 183 -5.36 1.53 -33.57
C ALA A 183 -5.05 0.10 -33.09
N GLY A 184 -4.43 -0.68 -33.99
CA GLY A 184 -3.97 -2.04 -33.73
C GLY A 184 -2.45 -2.16 -33.71
N GLY A 185 -1.96 -3.40 -33.67
CA GLY A 185 -0.54 -3.73 -33.87
C GLY A 185 0.41 -3.01 -32.91
N THR A 186 1.56 -2.59 -33.43
CA THR A 186 2.65 -1.97 -32.66
C THR A 186 2.23 -0.64 -32.03
N VAL A 187 1.36 0.15 -32.67
CA VAL A 187 0.83 1.41 -32.11
C VAL A 187 0.03 1.14 -30.83
N ARG A 188 -0.88 0.16 -30.86
CA ARG A 188 -1.68 -0.21 -29.67
C ARG A 188 -0.79 -0.69 -28.53
N ARG A 189 0.23 -1.50 -28.84
CA ARG A 189 1.21 -1.98 -27.86
C ARG A 189 1.96 -0.82 -27.21
N ALA A 190 2.48 0.10 -28.01
CA ALA A 190 3.20 1.28 -27.51
C ALA A 190 2.31 2.18 -26.63
N LEU A 191 1.06 2.42 -27.02
CA LEU A 191 0.12 3.22 -26.23
C LEU A 191 -0.33 2.53 -24.95
N ASN A 192 -0.51 1.21 -24.96
CA ASN A 192 -0.77 0.44 -23.73
C ASN A 192 0.43 0.49 -22.78
N GLN A 193 1.66 0.36 -23.30
CA GLN A 193 2.85 0.50 -22.47
C GLN A 193 3.02 1.93 -21.96
N ALA A 194 2.75 2.95 -22.77
CA ALA A 194 2.77 4.34 -22.32
C ALA A 194 1.77 4.54 -21.19
N PHE A 195 0.52 4.07 -21.33
CA PHE A 195 -0.47 4.17 -20.27
C PHE A 195 0.00 3.48 -18.98
N ARG A 196 0.65 2.31 -19.08
CA ARG A 196 1.24 1.62 -17.93
C ARG A 196 2.35 2.43 -17.25
N GLU A 197 3.25 3.05 -18.02
CA GLU A 197 4.28 3.94 -17.47
C GLU A 197 3.67 5.14 -16.74
N LEU A 198 2.57 5.69 -17.26
CA LEU A 198 1.85 6.77 -16.57
C LEU A 198 1.26 6.30 -15.23
N LEU A 199 0.61 5.13 -15.19
CA LEU A 199 0.09 4.56 -13.94
C LEU A 199 1.21 4.33 -12.91
N LEU A 200 2.35 3.79 -13.35
CA LEU A 200 3.52 3.58 -12.49
C LEU A 200 4.10 4.92 -11.99
N ALA A 201 4.12 5.96 -12.83
CA ALA A 201 4.55 7.29 -12.42
C ALA A 201 3.59 7.97 -11.42
N GLN A 202 2.30 7.60 -11.43
CA GLN A 202 1.27 8.15 -10.56
C GLN A 202 1.19 7.47 -9.18
N ALA A 203 2.01 6.45 -8.91
CA ALA A 203 2.04 5.80 -7.61
C ALA A 203 2.33 6.81 -6.48
N SER A 204 1.49 6.82 -5.45
CA SER A 204 1.61 7.74 -4.31
C SER A 204 2.83 7.47 -3.44
N ASP A 205 3.46 6.31 -3.60
CA ASP A 205 4.69 5.92 -2.92
C ASP A 205 5.85 6.87 -3.25
N TRP A 206 5.93 7.41 -4.48
CA TRP A 206 7.04 8.29 -4.86
C TRP A 206 7.10 9.58 -4.04
N PRO A 207 6.04 10.41 -3.98
CA PRO A 207 6.04 11.58 -3.12
C PRO A 207 6.10 11.22 -1.62
N PHE A 208 5.56 10.07 -1.20
CA PHE A 208 5.67 9.60 0.19
C PHE A 208 7.12 9.29 0.59
N ILE A 209 7.86 8.55 -0.24
CA ILE A 209 9.28 8.23 -0.01
C ILE A 209 10.14 9.51 0.00
N LEU A 210 9.83 10.47 -0.88
CA LEU A 210 10.51 11.76 -0.91
C LEU A 210 10.28 12.56 0.39
N THR A 211 9.05 12.60 0.88
CA THR A 211 8.71 13.31 2.13
C THR A 211 9.27 12.61 3.36
N SER A 212 9.22 11.28 3.41
CA SER A 212 9.75 10.49 4.55
C SER A 212 11.27 10.43 4.60
N GLY A 213 11.96 10.73 3.48
CA GLY A 213 13.42 10.74 3.40
C GLY A 213 14.07 9.35 3.47
N THR A 214 13.30 8.27 3.27
CA THR A 214 13.78 6.89 3.41
C THR A 214 14.79 6.50 2.33
N VAL A 215 14.40 6.59 1.05
CA VAL A 215 15.26 6.35 -0.12
C VAL A 215 14.95 7.36 -1.25
N PRO A 216 15.16 8.68 -1.03
CA PRO A 216 14.67 9.73 -1.93
C PRO A 216 15.25 9.66 -3.35
N ASP A 217 16.52 9.31 -3.50
CA ASP A 217 17.17 9.19 -4.82
C ASP A 217 16.57 8.05 -5.65
N TYR A 218 16.22 6.94 -4.99
CA TYR A 218 15.54 5.83 -5.63
C TYR A 218 14.18 6.25 -6.16
N ALA A 219 13.35 6.90 -5.32
CA ALA A 219 12.02 7.36 -5.72
C ALA A 219 12.10 8.38 -6.87
N ARG A 220 13.01 9.36 -6.78
CA ARG A 220 13.24 10.35 -7.84
C ARG A 220 13.62 9.67 -9.15
N LYS A 221 14.57 8.73 -9.12
CA LYS A 221 15.02 8.00 -10.31
C LYS A 221 13.90 7.17 -10.92
N ARG A 222 13.15 6.43 -10.10
CA ARG A 222 12.02 5.59 -10.56
C ARG A 222 10.95 6.43 -11.25
N LEU A 223 10.49 7.49 -10.60
CA LEU A 223 9.50 8.40 -11.14
C LEU A 223 9.95 9.01 -12.47
N LEU A 224 11.16 9.56 -12.53
CA LEU A 224 11.69 10.18 -13.75
C LEU A 224 11.87 9.17 -14.89
N ASN A 225 12.24 7.92 -14.58
CA ASN A 225 12.33 6.86 -15.59
C ASN A 225 10.96 6.53 -16.19
N HIS A 226 9.91 6.40 -15.37
CA HIS A 226 8.55 6.15 -15.86
C HIS A 226 8.05 7.32 -16.72
N ILE A 227 8.25 8.56 -16.28
CA ILE A 227 7.92 9.77 -17.07
C ILE A 227 8.72 9.80 -18.38
N GLY A 228 10.00 9.44 -18.34
CA GLY A 228 10.87 9.39 -19.52
C GLY A 228 10.38 8.39 -20.55
N ARG A 229 10.11 7.15 -20.13
CA ARG A 229 9.58 6.09 -21.01
C ARG A 229 8.23 6.45 -21.60
N PHE A 230 7.32 6.98 -20.77
CA PHE A 230 6.03 7.50 -21.25
C PHE A 230 6.23 8.48 -22.42
N ARG A 231 7.08 9.49 -22.21
CA ARG A 231 7.33 10.54 -23.22
C ARG A 231 7.98 9.98 -24.49
N THR A 232 8.93 9.06 -24.34
CA THR A 232 9.57 8.41 -25.49
C THR A 232 8.55 7.62 -26.31
N LEU A 233 7.70 6.81 -25.68
CA LEU A 233 6.69 6.02 -26.37
C LEU A 233 5.64 6.91 -27.07
N ILE A 234 5.15 7.96 -26.41
CA ILE A 234 4.24 8.92 -27.03
C ILE A 234 4.90 9.62 -28.22
N SER A 235 6.16 10.03 -28.09
CA SER A 235 6.90 10.66 -29.19
C SER A 235 7.07 9.72 -30.39
N GLN A 236 7.38 8.45 -30.16
CA GLN A 236 7.55 7.43 -31.20
C GLN A 236 6.23 7.12 -31.93
N VAL A 237 5.12 7.06 -31.18
CA VAL A 237 3.79 6.90 -31.77
C VAL A 237 3.46 8.11 -32.65
N ASN A 238 3.71 9.32 -32.17
CA ASN A 238 3.41 10.56 -32.90
C ASN A 238 4.30 10.79 -34.13
N SER A 239 5.54 10.30 -34.13
CA SER A 239 6.40 10.35 -35.31
C SER A 239 6.12 9.23 -36.32
N GLY A 240 5.40 8.18 -35.91
CA GLY A 240 5.21 6.97 -36.71
C GLY A 240 6.45 6.06 -36.75
N GLU A 241 7.49 6.37 -35.98
CA GLU A 241 8.77 5.65 -35.94
C GLU A 241 8.92 4.93 -34.60
N ILE A 242 8.19 3.81 -34.44
CA ILE A 242 8.24 3.01 -33.20
C ILE A 242 9.44 2.07 -33.22
N ASP A 243 10.31 2.21 -32.23
CA ASP A 243 11.39 1.26 -31.97
C ASP A 243 10.82 0.03 -31.24
N GLU A 244 10.59 -1.05 -31.99
CA GLU A 244 10.07 -2.30 -31.44
C GLU A 244 11.03 -3.00 -30.46
N THR A 245 12.34 -2.72 -30.56
CA THR A 245 13.33 -3.27 -29.63
C THR A 245 13.17 -2.59 -28.28
N TYR A 246 13.17 -1.26 -28.27
CA TYR A 246 12.93 -0.47 -27.07
C TYR A 246 11.56 -0.78 -26.45
N LEU A 247 10.50 -0.85 -27.27
CA LEU A 247 9.15 -1.18 -26.79
C LEU A 247 9.15 -2.52 -26.04
N ARG A 248 9.78 -3.55 -26.61
CA ARG A 248 9.87 -4.87 -25.99
C ARG A 248 10.64 -4.86 -24.68
N GLU A 249 11.74 -4.12 -24.59
CA GLU A 249 12.51 -3.98 -23.36
C GLU A 249 11.69 -3.31 -22.24
N VAL A 250 10.88 -2.32 -22.58
CA VAL A 250 9.99 -1.65 -21.61
C VAL A 250 8.83 -2.58 -21.22
N GLU A 251 8.22 -3.28 -22.19
CA GLU A 251 7.17 -4.29 -21.93
C GLU A 251 7.65 -5.43 -21.03
N GLU A 252 8.90 -5.89 -21.17
CA GLU A 252 9.47 -6.93 -20.32
C GLU A 252 9.75 -6.42 -18.90
N ARG A 253 10.27 -5.19 -18.79
CA ARG A 253 10.64 -4.58 -17.51
C ARG A 253 9.43 -4.18 -16.67
N ASP A 254 8.45 -3.55 -17.31
CA ASP A 254 7.29 -2.93 -16.68
C ASP A 254 6.02 -3.60 -17.25
N ASN A 255 5.71 -4.81 -16.75
CA ASN A 255 4.76 -5.75 -17.37
C ASN A 255 3.42 -5.91 -16.62
N ILE A 256 3.14 -5.08 -15.62
CA ILE A 256 1.92 -5.14 -14.80
C ILE A 256 0.66 -4.75 -15.60
N PHE A 257 -0.51 -5.30 -15.32
CA PHE A 257 -1.75 -4.99 -16.06
C PHE A 257 -1.67 -5.37 -17.55
N ALA A 258 -1.45 -6.65 -17.85
CA ALA A 258 -1.44 -7.14 -19.23
C ALA A 258 -2.76 -6.86 -20.00
N PHE A 259 -3.86 -6.67 -19.28
CA PHE A 259 -5.19 -6.36 -19.83
C PHE A 259 -5.41 -4.86 -20.14
N LEU A 260 -4.42 -4.01 -19.89
CA LEU A 260 -4.58 -2.56 -20.01
C LEU A 260 -4.95 -2.16 -21.45
N ASP A 261 -5.92 -1.27 -21.58
CA ASP A 261 -6.36 -0.69 -22.85
C ASP A 261 -6.29 0.83 -22.79
N PHE A 262 -5.42 1.42 -23.60
CA PHE A 262 -5.22 2.87 -23.66
C PHE A 262 -6.49 3.65 -24.05
N GLU A 263 -7.44 3.01 -24.75
CA GLU A 263 -8.73 3.65 -25.10
C GLU A 263 -9.61 3.89 -23.87
N SER A 264 -9.41 3.13 -22.79
CA SER A 264 -10.16 3.32 -21.55
C SER A 264 -9.85 4.65 -20.85
N PHE A 265 -8.72 5.29 -21.17
CA PHE A 265 -8.30 6.54 -20.53
C PHE A 265 -9.27 7.70 -20.76
N SER A 266 -9.80 7.84 -21.99
CA SER A 266 -10.74 8.91 -22.35
C SER A 266 -12.20 8.46 -22.37
N LYS A 267 -12.49 7.16 -22.13
CA LYS A 267 -13.87 6.71 -21.96
C LYS A 267 -14.40 7.37 -20.69
N LYS A 268 -15.33 8.33 -20.85
CA LYS A 268 -16.21 8.71 -19.76
C LYS A 268 -16.83 7.40 -19.28
N GLY A 269 -16.57 7.02 -18.03
CA GLY A 269 -17.30 5.91 -17.44
C GLY A 269 -18.77 6.14 -17.75
N GLU A 270 -19.45 5.14 -18.31
CA GLU A 270 -20.90 5.07 -18.13
C GLU A 270 -21.09 5.36 -16.65
N SER A 271 -21.80 6.45 -16.34
CA SER A 271 -22.12 6.81 -14.98
C SER A 271 -22.46 5.52 -14.27
N LEU A 272 -21.62 5.07 -13.33
CA LEU A 272 -22.04 4.07 -12.37
C LEU A 272 -23.35 4.63 -11.86
N SER A 273 -24.45 3.98 -12.27
CA SER A 273 -25.80 4.51 -12.08
C SER A 273 -25.86 4.99 -10.65
N ALA A 274 -26.12 6.29 -10.46
CA ALA A 274 -26.32 6.86 -9.14
C ALA A 274 -27.13 5.85 -8.34
N VAL A 275 -26.61 5.47 -7.16
CA VAL A 275 -27.28 4.57 -6.22
C VAL A 275 -28.77 4.86 -6.32
N PRO A 276 -29.61 3.88 -6.71
CA PRO A 276 -31.02 4.16 -6.96
C PRO A 276 -31.56 4.89 -5.75
N SER A 277 -32.18 6.05 -5.99
CA SER A 277 -32.91 6.79 -4.96
C SER A 277 -33.82 5.78 -4.26
N LEU A 278 -33.51 5.49 -3.00
CA LEU A 278 -34.32 4.60 -2.18
C LEU A 278 -35.74 5.21 -2.11
N PRO A 279 -36.79 4.37 -2.19
CA PRO A 279 -38.18 4.82 -2.17
C PRO A 279 -38.55 5.58 -0.90
#